data_AF-A0A351WTU7-F1
#
_entry.id   AF-A0A351WTU7-F1
#
_cell.length_a   1.000
_cell.length_b   1.000
_cell.length_c   1.000
_cell.angle_alpha   90.00
_cell.angle_beta   90.00
_cell.angle_gamma   90.00
#
_symmetry.space_group_name_H-M   'P 1'
#
loop_
_entity.id
_entity.type
_entity.pdbx_description
1 polymer ?
#
loop_
_entity_poly.entity_id
_entity_poly.type
_entity_poly.pdbx_seq_one_letter_code
_entity_poly.pdbx_strand_id
1 'polypeptide(L)'
;MTDLIAEAVRFVVIIEKRSYDLYRKAAMTLQDPAAKDIFEKLAREESENIDVLLRRHPGTWYSEIQYGAGRVAEADAIPKEAQGGTLPDQLRLALLDKRLGVDLYLTFARTFREPSLCKVFETAHDMAKKQLQFITDQHRVADSRMQAPLQRRAKRNHLRTDLHRIVPNKHSELYFSMLDTGRQSQLG
;
A
#
# COMPACT_ATOMS: atom_id res chain seq x y z
N MET A 1 -12.59 -22.20 -21.68
CA MET A 1 -12.28 -22.24 -20.21
C MET A 1 -10.86 -21.77 -19.95
N THR A 2 -9.88 -22.23 -20.74
CA THR A 2 -8.52 -21.65 -20.82
C THR A 2 -8.52 -20.12 -20.92
N ASP A 3 -9.49 -19.57 -21.66
CA ASP A 3 -9.59 -18.12 -21.89
C ASP A 3 -9.93 -17.34 -20.61
N LEU A 4 -10.72 -17.92 -19.70
CA LEU A 4 -11.11 -17.26 -18.45
C LEU A 4 -9.93 -17.23 -17.46
N ILE A 5 -9.13 -18.30 -17.43
CA ILE A 5 -7.87 -18.33 -16.66
C ILE A 5 -6.88 -17.32 -17.24
N ALA A 6 -6.78 -17.24 -18.57
CA ALA A 6 -5.95 -16.27 -19.25
C ALA A 6 -6.37 -14.82 -18.94
N GLU A 7 -7.67 -14.59 -18.84
CA GLU A 7 -8.25 -13.28 -18.49
C GLU A 7 -8.01 -12.92 -17.02
N ALA A 8 -8.11 -13.89 -16.11
CA ALA A 8 -7.78 -13.70 -14.70
C ALA A 8 -6.29 -13.37 -14.51
N VAL A 9 -5.39 -14.11 -15.19
CA VAL A 9 -3.95 -13.82 -15.17
C VAL A 9 -3.68 -12.43 -15.75
N ARG A 10 -4.29 -12.08 -16.89
CA ARG A 10 -4.19 -10.74 -17.49
C ARG A 10 -4.57 -9.65 -16.49
N PHE A 11 -5.69 -9.83 -15.83
CA PHE A 11 -6.22 -8.87 -14.89
C PHE A 11 -5.27 -8.66 -13.71
N VAL A 12 -4.73 -9.74 -13.13
CA VAL A 12 -3.70 -9.64 -12.07
C VAL A 12 -2.46 -8.93 -12.59
N VAL A 13 -1.94 -9.30 -13.77
CA VAL A 13 -0.75 -8.68 -14.37
C VAL A 13 -0.93 -7.19 -14.60
N ILE A 14 -2.12 -6.74 -15.03
CA ILE A 14 -2.42 -5.30 -15.20
C ILE A 14 -2.31 -4.56 -13.86
N ILE A 15 -2.83 -5.15 -12.79
CA ILE A 15 -2.74 -4.56 -11.44
C ILE A 15 -1.28 -4.49 -10.99
N GLU A 16 -0.54 -5.61 -11.06
CA GLU A 16 0.85 -5.62 -10.60
C GLU A 16 1.75 -4.71 -11.45
N LYS A 17 1.47 -4.57 -12.76
CA LYS A 17 2.16 -3.62 -13.62
C LYS A 17 1.89 -2.17 -13.21
N ARG A 18 0.67 -1.85 -12.80
CA ARG A 18 0.34 -0.52 -12.27
C ARG A 18 1.09 -0.25 -10.96
N SER A 19 1.17 -1.23 -10.06
CA SER A 19 1.95 -1.13 -8.82
C SER A 19 3.44 -0.94 -9.12
N TYR A 20 3.98 -1.69 -10.09
CA TYR A 20 5.35 -1.53 -10.58
C TYR A 20 5.63 -0.08 -11.02
N ASP A 21 4.77 0.47 -11.88
CA ASP A 21 4.93 1.84 -12.39
C ASP A 21 4.85 2.87 -11.27
N LEU A 22 3.96 2.64 -10.29
CA LEU A 22 3.83 3.49 -9.11
C LEU A 22 5.11 3.50 -8.28
N TYR A 23 5.69 2.33 -7.99
CA TYR A 23 6.93 2.24 -7.20
C TYR A 23 8.14 2.75 -7.94
N ARG A 24 8.24 2.50 -9.25
CA ARG A 24 9.30 3.06 -10.08
C ARG A 24 9.26 4.59 -10.08
N LYS A 25 8.06 5.19 -10.20
CA LYS A 25 7.89 6.64 -10.07
C LYS A 25 8.29 7.14 -8.69
N ALA A 26 7.87 6.47 -7.62
CA ALA A 26 8.23 6.83 -6.25
C ALA A 26 9.77 6.83 -6.05
N ALA A 27 10.46 5.78 -6.50
CA ALA A 27 11.92 5.68 -6.45
C ALA A 27 12.62 6.84 -7.19
N MET A 28 12.08 7.29 -8.33
CA MET A 28 12.64 8.42 -9.08
C MET A 28 12.39 9.77 -8.39
N THR A 29 11.27 9.91 -7.67
CA THR A 29 10.88 11.19 -7.02
C THR A 29 11.58 11.44 -5.68
N LEU A 30 11.96 10.39 -4.96
CA LEU A 30 12.56 10.49 -3.64
C LEU A 30 14.02 10.93 -3.74
N GLN A 31 14.51 11.72 -2.78
CA GLN A 31 15.91 12.15 -2.77
C GLN A 31 16.79 11.25 -1.91
N ASP A 32 16.25 10.72 -0.81
CA ASP A 32 16.96 9.85 0.13
C ASP A 32 17.31 8.50 -0.53
N PRO A 33 18.59 8.13 -0.66
CA PRO A 33 19.00 6.85 -1.23
C PRO A 33 18.35 5.63 -0.56
N ALA A 34 18.21 5.65 0.77
CA ALA A 34 17.58 4.54 1.49
C ALA A 34 16.09 4.42 1.15
N ALA A 35 15.42 5.55 0.90
CA ALA A 35 14.04 5.58 0.44
C ALA A 35 13.90 5.05 -0.98
N LYS A 36 14.84 5.38 -1.88
CA LYS A 36 14.88 4.85 -3.24
C LYS A 36 15.01 3.33 -3.26
N ASP A 37 15.95 2.79 -2.48
CA ASP A 37 16.20 1.35 -2.41
C ASP A 37 14.93 0.56 -2.01
N ILE A 38 14.12 1.11 -1.10
CA ILE A 38 12.84 0.49 -0.70
C ILE A 38 11.90 0.37 -1.90
N PHE A 39 11.72 1.45 -2.67
CA PHE A 39 10.80 1.45 -3.80
C PHE A 39 11.34 0.72 -5.04
N GLU A 40 12.65 0.74 -5.26
CA GLU A 40 13.29 -0.09 -6.29
C GLU A 40 13.13 -1.58 -5.98
N LYS A 41 13.27 -1.96 -4.71
CA LYS A 41 13.00 -3.33 -4.27
C LYS A 41 11.55 -3.71 -4.51
N LEU A 42 10.60 -2.87 -4.11
CA LEU A 42 9.18 -3.12 -4.35
C LEU A 42 8.86 -3.27 -5.84
N ALA A 43 9.38 -2.37 -6.69
CA ALA A 43 9.21 -2.48 -8.14
C ALA A 43 9.80 -3.79 -8.68
N ARG A 44 10.99 -4.20 -8.21
CA ARG A 44 11.58 -5.48 -8.62
C ARG A 44 10.70 -6.66 -8.22
N GLU A 45 10.20 -6.67 -6.99
CA GLU A 45 9.28 -7.72 -6.53
C GLU A 45 8.00 -7.77 -7.40
N GLU A 46 7.45 -6.63 -7.84
CA GLU A 46 6.32 -6.64 -8.79
C GLU A 46 6.67 -7.28 -10.14
N SER A 47 7.84 -6.98 -10.67
CA SER A 47 8.28 -7.59 -11.93
C SER A 47 8.47 -9.10 -11.78
N GLU A 48 9.04 -9.55 -10.66
CA GLU A 48 9.18 -10.97 -10.35
C GLU A 48 7.82 -11.64 -10.14
N ASN A 49 6.87 -10.94 -9.52
CA ASN A 49 5.51 -11.41 -9.32
C ASN A 49 4.81 -11.68 -10.66
N ILE A 50 4.91 -10.73 -11.60
CA ILE A 50 4.38 -10.88 -12.96
C ILE A 50 5.01 -12.10 -13.64
N ASP A 51 6.33 -12.24 -13.56
CA ASP A 51 7.05 -13.37 -14.15
C ASP A 51 6.61 -14.73 -13.57
N VAL A 52 6.42 -14.81 -12.25
CA VAL A 52 5.94 -16.03 -11.57
C VAL A 52 4.55 -16.41 -12.05
N LEU A 53 3.63 -15.44 -12.15
CA LEU A 53 2.27 -15.66 -12.64
C LEU A 53 2.27 -16.17 -14.08
N LEU A 54 3.09 -15.56 -14.96
CA LEU A 54 3.17 -15.95 -16.37
C LEU A 54 3.78 -17.35 -16.54
N ARG A 55 4.87 -17.67 -15.82
CA ARG A 55 5.51 -19.00 -15.89
C ARG A 55 4.58 -20.12 -15.42
N ARG A 56 3.72 -19.84 -14.44
CA ARG A 56 2.77 -20.83 -13.89
C ARG A 56 1.58 -21.07 -14.81
N HIS A 57 1.30 -20.15 -15.72
CA HIS A 57 0.18 -20.22 -16.66
C HIS A 57 0.64 -20.04 -18.12
N PRO A 58 1.45 -20.99 -18.65
CA PRO A 58 1.90 -20.97 -20.04
C PRO A 58 0.72 -21.20 -20.99
N GLY A 59 0.70 -20.51 -22.14
CA GLY A 59 -0.37 -20.62 -23.14
C GLY A 59 -1.51 -19.60 -23.00
N THR A 60 -1.33 -18.57 -22.18
CA THR A 60 -2.18 -17.37 -22.19
C THR A 60 -1.69 -16.41 -23.28
N TRP A 61 -2.60 -15.66 -23.94
CA TRP A 61 -2.33 -14.69 -25.04
C TRP A 61 -1.13 -13.73 -24.81
N TYR A 62 -0.65 -13.61 -23.57
CA TYR A 62 0.53 -12.83 -23.22
C TYR A 62 1.87 -13.42 -23.73
N SER A 63 1.92 -14.70 -24.10
CA SER A 63 3.10 -15.26 -24.80
C SER A 63 3.32 -14.60 -26.17
N GLU A 64 2.28 -14.02 -26.78
CA GLU A 64 2.39 -13.31 -28.07
C GLU A 64 2.88 -11.86 -27.90
N ILE A 65 2.56 -11.20 -26.78
CA ILE A 65 3.01 -9.83 -26.51
C ILE A 65 4.51 -9.78 -26.18
N GLN A 66 5.06 -10.83 -25.53
CA GLN A 66 6.51 -10.91 -25.30
C GLN A 66 7.34 -10.98 -26.60
N TYR A 67 6.75 -11.36 -27.74
CA TYR A 67 7.44 -11.37 -29.05
C TYR A 67 7.29 -10.07 -29.85
N GLY A 68 6.28 -9.24 -29.56
CA GLY A 68 6.08 -7.93 -30.22
C GLY A 68 6.64 -6.73 -29.44
N ALA A 69 6.65 -6.82 -28.11
CA ALA A 69 7.17 -5.79 -27.22
C ALA A 69 8.33 -6.39 -26.43
N GLY A 70 9.54 -6.29 -26.99
CA GLY A 70 10.76 -6.77 -26.37
C GLY A 70 10.81 -6.44 -24.88
N ARG A 71 11.18 -7.42 -24.05
CA ARG A 71 11.61 -7.30 -22.64
C ARG A 71 11.17 -6.00 -21.98
N VAL A 72 9.90 -5.85 -21.53
CA VAL A 72 9.41 -4.68 -20.77
C VAL A 72 10.25 -3.43 -21.10
N ALA A 73 10.26 -3.07 -22.40
CA ALA A 73 11.34 -2.28 -22.95
C ALA A 73 11.48 -1.01 -22.13
N GLU A 74 12.70 -0.84 -21.65
CA GLU A 74 13.31 0.37 -21.12
C GLU A 74 13.14 1.51 -22.13
N ALA A 75 11.95 2.07 -22.24
CA ALA A 75 11.66 3.29 -22.99
C ALA A 75 10.18 3.62 -22.78
N ASP A 76 9.90 4.52 -21.85
CA ASP A 76 9.04 5.65 -22.18
C ASP A 76 9.31 6.75 -21.17
N ALA A 77 9.64 7.92 -21.70
CA ALA A 77 9.93 9.12 -20.96
C ALA A 77 8.74 9.48 -20.05
N ILE A 78 8.88 9.19 -18.75
CA ILE A 78 7.95 9.67 -17.74
C ILE A 78 8.13 11.20 -17.64
N PRO A 79 7.05 12.01 -17.69
CA PRO A 79 7.14 13.47 -17.69
C PRO A 79 8.00 13.98 -16.53
N LYS A 80 8.84 14.99 -16.81
CA LYS A 80 9.74 15.70 -15.89
C LYS A 80 9.03 16.53 -14.80
N GLU A 81 7.84 16.13 -14.38
CA GLU A 81 7.09 16.76 -13.29
C GLU A 81 6.90 15.77 -12.12
N ALA A 82 8.00 15.21 -11.64
CA ALA A 82 8.04 14.48 -10.38
C ALA A 82 8.04 15.49 -9.21
N GLN A 83 6.89 16.12 -8.95
CA GLN A 83 6.74 16.99 -7.79
C GLN A 83 6.80 16.15 -6.51
N GLY A 84 7.70 16.55 -5.61
CA GLY A 84 8.15 15.81 -4.45
C GLY A 84 7.04 15.40 -3.49
N GLY A 85 6.92 14.09 -3.27
CA GLY A 85 6.24 13.53 -2.10
C GLY A 85 7.28 13.14 -1.06
N THR A 86 6.94 13.27 0.23
CA THR A 86 7.82 12.77 1.30
C THR A 86 7.79 11.23 1.33
N LEU A 87 8.83 10.59 1.89
CA LEU A 87 8.84 9.13 2.07
C LEU A 87 7.56 8.61 2.76
N PRO A 88 7.07 9.21 3.86
CA PRO A 88 5.80 8.82 4.47
C PRO A 88 4.61 8.86 3.50
N ASP A 89 4.52 9.89 2.65
CA ASP A 89 3.42 10.00 1.68
C ASP A 89 3.47 8.87 0.65
N GLN A 90 4.67 8.60 0.12
CA GLN A 90 4.86 7.51 -0.85
C GLN A 90 4.58 6.14 -0.23
N LEU A 91 5.01 5.91 1.02
CA LEU A 91 4.71 4.66 1.74
C LEU A 91 3.21 4.52 2.01
N ARG A 92 2.52 5.61 2.33
CA ARG A 92 1.07 5.60 2.51
C ARG A 92 0.34 5.25 1.22
N LEU A 93 0.77 5.79 0.08
CA LEU A 93 0.23 5.41 -1.24
C LEU A 93 0.48 3.94 -1.53
N ALA A 94 1.68 3.43 -1.27
CA ALA A 94 2.02 2.03 -1.45
C ALA A 94 1.18 1.09 -0.55
N LEU A 95 0.90 1.49 0.69
CA LEU A 95 0.02 0.75 1.60
C LEU A 95 -1.41 0.67 1.07
N LEU A 96 -1.95 1.80 0.58
CA LEU A 96 -3.30 1.83 0.01
C LEU A 96 -3.38 0.93 -1.23
N ASP A 97 -2.40 1.02 -2.12
CA ASP A 97 -2.31 0.20 -3.32
C ASP A 97 -2.32 -1.30 -2.99
N LYS A 98 -1.42 -1.76 -2.10
CA LYS A 98 -1.34 -3.19 -1.76
C LYS A 98 -2.51 -3.69 -0.93
N ARG A 99 -3.08 -2.86 -0.07
CA ARG A 99 -4.31 -3.23 0.66
C ARG A 99 -5.47 -3.45 -0.30
N LEU A 100 -5.65 -2.55 -1.28
CA LEU A 100 -6.67 -2.73 -2.32
C LEU A 100 -6.44 -4.00 -3.13
N GLY A 101 -5.19 -4.29 -3.52
CA GLY A 101 -4.83 -5.54 -4.19
C GLY A 101 -5.19 -6.78 -3.37
N VAL A 102 -4.78 -6.82 -2.10
CA VAL A 102 -5.09 -7.94 -1.18
C VAL A 102 -6.60 -8.14 -1.04
N ASP A 103 -7.35 -7.08 -0.77
CA ASP A 103 -8.80 -7.17 -0.58
C ASP A 103 -9.48 -7.68 -1.87
N LEU A 104 -9.07 -7.16 -3.01
CA LEU A 104 -9.61 -7.51 -4.32
C LEU A 104 -9.30 -8.97 -4.71
N TYR A 105 -8.06 -9.43 -4.53
CA TYR A 105 -7.70 -10.82 -4.80
C TYR A 105 -8.41 -11.79 -3.86
N LEU A 106 -8.56 -11.42 -2.57
CA LEU A 106 -9.32 -12.21 -1.61
C LEU A 106 -10.80 -12.30 -2.00
N THR A 107 -11.40 -11.19 -2.43
CA THR A 107 -12.77 -11.18 -2.95
C THR A 107 -12.89 -12.12 -4.14
N PHE A 108 -12.02 -12.01 -5.13
CA PHE A 108 -12.09 -12.85 -6.31
C PHE A 108 -11.90 -14.34 -6.01
N ALA A 109 -10.92 -14.69 -5.17
CA ALA A 109 -10.72 -16.06 -4.73
C ALA A 109 -11.97 -16.66 -4.06
N ARG A 110 -12.76 -15.85 -3.36
CA ARG A 110 -14.00 -16.28 -2.68
C ARG A 110 -15.23 -16.28 -3.60
N THR A 111 -15.27 -15.45 -4.64
CA THR A 111 -16.43 -15.34 -5.53
C THR A 111 -16.45 -16.42 -6.61
N PHE A 112 -15.29 -16.82 -7.12
CA PHE A 112 -15.22 -17.84 -8.16
C PHE A 112 -15.41 -19.24 -7.56
N ARG A 113 -16.10 -20.12 -8.29
CA ARG A 113 -16.30 -21.53 -7.92
C ARG A 113 -15.27 -22.47 -8.54
N GLU A 114 -14.56 -22.01 -9.57
CA GLU A 114 -13.60 -22.81 -10.29
C GLU A 114 -12.26 -22.87 -9.53
N PRO A 115 -11.77 -24.06 -9.14
CA PRO A 115 -10.55 -24.18 -8.36
C PRO A 115 -9.31 -23.60 -9.05
N SER A 116 -9.22 -23.67 -10.38
CA SER A 116 -8.07 -23.16 -11.13
C SER A 116 -8.00 -21.63 -11.11
N LEU A 117 -9.15 -20.95 -11.20
CA LEU A 117 -9.22 -19.49 -11.07
C LEU A 117 -8.92 -19.04 -9.64
N CYS A 118 -9.48 -19.73 -8.64
CA CYS A 118 -9.20 -19.45 -7.24
C CYS A 118 -7.69 -19.49 -6.97
N LYS A 119 -6.98 -20.50 -7.50
CA LYS A 119 -5.52 -20.62 -7.33
C LYS A 119 -4.73 -19.44 -7.92
N VAL A 120 -5.18 -18.83 -9.02
CA VAL A 120 -4.54 -17.63 -9.59
C VAL A 120 -4.63 -16.48 -8.58
N PHE A 121 -5.84 -16.20 -8.10
CA PHE A 121 -6.08 -15.11 -7.16
C PHE A 121 -5.50 -15.37 -5.76
N GLU A 122 -5.48 -16.62 -5.30
CA GLU A 122 -4.80 -17.02 -4.05
C GLU A 122 -3.29 -16.78 -4.14
N THR A 123 -2.68 -17.16 -5.28
CA THR A 123 -1.25 -16.92 -5.50
C THR A 123 -0.95 -15.41 -5.48
N ALA A 124 -1.72 -14.62 -6.21
CA ALA A 124 -1.59 -13.16 -6.22
C ALA A 124 -1.84 -12.53 -4.83
N HIS A 125 -2.86 -13.01 -4.11
CA HIS A 125 -3.16 -12.58 -2.74
C HIS A 125 -1.98 -12.81 -1.80
N ASP A 126 -1.38 -14.00 -1.84
CA ASP A 126 -0.25 -14.34 -0.95
C ASP A 126 0.99 -13.50 -1.26
N MET A 127 1.22 -13.18 -2.53
CA MET A 127 2.30 -12.28 -2.96
C MET A 127 2.05 -10.85 -2.47
N ALA A 128 0.86 -10.30 -2.72
CA ALA A 128 0.47 -8.96 -2.29
C ALA A 128 0.49 -8.81 -0.75
N LYS A 129 0.11 -9.87 -0.01
CA LYS A 129 0.14 -9.87 1.46
C LYS A 129 1.55 -9.77 2.03
N LYS A 130 2.53 -10.46 1.43
CA LYS A 130 3.95 -10.36 1.84
C LYS A 130 4.47 -8.94 1.65
N GLN A 131 4.15 -8.32 0.52
CA GLN A 131 4.55 -6.94 0.22
C GLN A 131 3.87 -5.94 1.14
N LEU A 132 2.57 -6.11 1.40
CA LEU A 132 1.84 -5.28 2.36
C LEU A 132 2.50 -5.32 3.75
N GLN A 133 2.93 -6.50 4.21
CA GLN A 133 3.66 -6.65 5.47
C GLN A 133 4.98 -5.88 5.44
N PHE A 134 5.78 -6.05 4.37
CA PHE A 134 7.03 -5.32 4.22
C PHE A 134 6.84 -3.80 4.23
N ILE A 135 5.87 -3.26 3.47
CA ILE A 135 5.57 -1.82 3.44
C ILE A 135 5.10 -1.34 4.82
N THR A 136 4.30 -2.13 5.53
CA THR A 136 3.83 -1.79 6.89
C THR A 136 5.00 -1.66 7.86
N ASP A 137 5.98 -2.55 7.77
CA ASP A 137 7.18 -2.50 8.62
C ASP A 137 8.02 -1.26 8.29
N GLN A 138 8.19 -0.92 7.01
CA GLN A 138 8.87 0.33 6.61
C GLN A 138 8.14 1.58 7.10
N HIS A 139 6.81 1.60 7.00
CA HIS A 139 5.99 2.71 7.49
C HIS A 139 6.15 2.91 9.00
N ARG A 140 6.14 1.83 9.78
CA ARG A 140 6.36 1.89 11.24
C ARG A 140 7.74 2.45 11.61
N VAL A 141 8.78 2.05 10.87
CA VAL A 141 10.14 2.57 11.07
C VAL A 141 10.19 4.07 10.73
N ALA A 142 9.56 4.49 9.63
CA ALA A 142 9.48 5.89 9.23
C ALA A 142 8.73 6.75 10.27
N ASP A 143 7.59 6.26 10.78
CA ASP A 143 6.81 6.92 11.83
C ASP A 143 7.60 7.07 13.13
N SER A 144 8.34 6.03 13.53
CA SER A 144 9.16 6.04 14.75
C SER A 144 10.28 7.08 14.66
N ARG A 145 10.90 7.24 13.48
CA ARG A 145 11.92 8.28 13.23
C ARG A 145 11.35 9.69 13.29
N MET A 146 10.09 9.87 12.85
CA MET A 146 9.39 11.16 12.92
C MET A 146 8.93 11.54 14.33
N GLN A 147 8.62 10.55 15.19
CA GLN A 147 8.15 10.78 16.57
C GLN A 147 9.29 10.92 17.59
N ALA A 148 10.48 10.37 17.31
CA ALA A 148 11.65 10.46 18.20
C ALA A 148 12.09 11.89 18.60
N PRO A 149 12.01 12.94 17.75
CA PRO A 149 12.34 14.31 18.13
C PRO A 149 11.33 14.94 19.11
N LEU A 150 10.06 14.53 19.05
CA LEU A 150 8.99 15.09 19.89
C LEU A 150 9.06 14.58 21.33
N GLN A 151 9.49 13.34 21.55
CA GLN A 151 9.59 12.76 22.89
C GLN A 151 10.79 13.28 23.69
N ARG A 152 11.89 13.71 23.03
CA ARG A 152 13.06 14.27 23.73
C ARG A 152 12.84 15.67 24.30
N ARG A 153 11.77 16.37 23.90
CA ARG A 153 11.43 17.71 24.40
C ARG A 153 10.44 17.72 25.57
N ALA A 154 9.86 16.57 25.92
CA ALA A 154 8.82 16.45 26.95
C ALA A 154 9.33 16.04 28.35
N LYS A 155 10.63 16.22 28.63
CA LYS A 155 11.19 16.14 30.00
C LYS A 155 11.89 17.46 30.37
N ARG A 156 11.15 18.57 30.31
CA ARG A 156 11.45 19.71 31.18
C ARG A 156 10.45 19.68 32.32
N ASN A 157 10.92 19.21 33.47
CA ASN A 157 10.28 19.41 34.77
C ASN A 157 10.05 20.91 34.96
N HIS A 158 8.81 21.34 34.79
CA HIS A 158 8.34 22.60 35.37
C HIS A 158 7.28 22.25 36.40
N LEU A 159 7.72 22.25 37.66
CA LEU A 159 6.88 22.63 38.78
C LEU A 159 6.20 23.96 38.45
N ARG A 160 4.88 23.95 38.29
CA ARG A 160 3.97 25.10 38.48
C ARG A 160 2.55 24.54 38.61
N THR A 161 1.96 24.52 39.80
CA THR A 161 1.20 25.64 40.38
C THR A 161 0.29 26.32 39.35
N ASP A 162 -1.01 26.20 39.60
CA ASP A 162 -2.15 26.94 39.05
C ASP A 162 -2.62 26.60 37.62
N LEU A 163 -3.57 25.65 37.57
CA LEU A 163 -4.45 25.37 36.44
C LEU A 163 -5.40 26.54 36.17
N HIS A 164 -5.08 27.39 35.20
CA HIS A 164 -6.12 28.14 34.49
C HIS A 164 -6.85 27.18 33.54
N ARG A 165 -8.13 26.93 33.84
CA ARG A 165 -9.08 26.21 32.98
C ARG A 165 -9.14 26.87 31.60
N ILE A 166 -8.58 26.21 30.60
CA ILE A 166 -8.86 26.52 29.20
C ILE A 166 -10.26 25.99 28.92
N VAL A 167 -11.21 26.88 28.64
CA VAL A 167 -12.57 26.52 28.26
C VAL A 167 -12.51 25.85 26.87
N PRO A 168 -13.08 24.65 26.69
CA PRO A 168 -13.11 23.99 25.39
C PRO A 168 -13.91 24.81 24.37
N ASN A 169 -13.44 24.82 23.13
CA ASN A 169 -14.17 25.37 21.98
C ASN A 169 -15.51 24.60 21.82
N LYS A 170 -16.59 25.30 21.44
CA LYS A 170 -17.94 24.73 21.19
C LYS A 170 -17.95 23.44 20.34
N HIS A 171 -17.01 23.29 19.41
CA HIS A 171 -16.87 22.08 18.60
C HIS A 171 -16.39 20.85 19.39
N SER A 172 -15.51 21.04 20.38
CA SER A 172 -15.08 19.96 21.26
C SER A 172 -16.18 19.52 22.23
N GLU A 173 -17.04 20.45 22.68
CA GLU A 173 -18.17 20.11 23.56
C GLU A 173 -19.19 19.19 22.87
N LEU A 174 -19.46 19.41 21.58
CA LEU A 174 -20.31 18.53 20.77
C LEU A 174 -19.72 17.13 20.56
N TYR A 175 -18.40 17.04 20.42
CA TYR A 175 -17.73 15.76 20.26
C TYR A 175 -17.80 14.92 21.55
N PHE A 176 -17.59 15.55 22.71
CA PHE A 176 -17.69 14.87 24.00
C PHE A 176 -19.13 14.53 24.38
N SER A 177 -20.11 15.40 24.09
CA SER A 177 -21.51 15.12 24.39
C SER A 177 -22.07 13.95 23.57
N MET A 178 -21.62 13.76 22.33
CA MET A 178 -22.00 12.60 21.50
C MET A 178 -21.38 11.28 21.97
N LEU A 179 -20.27 11.32 22.71
CA LEU A 179 -19.63 10.11 23.27
C LEU A 179 -20.23 9.69 24.63
N ASP A 180 -20.84 10.62 25.36
CA ASP A 180 -21.37 10.38 26.71
C ASP A 180 -22.84 9.89 26.74
N THR A 181 -23.55 9.82 25.61
CA THR A 181 -24.97 9.39 25.56
C THR A 181 -25.21 7.90 25.86
N GLY A 182 -24.18 7.16 26.32
CA GLY A 182 -24.27 5.73 26.64
C GLY A 182 -24.56 5.38 28.11
N ARG A 183 -24.58 6.34 29.05
CA ARG A 183 -24.93 6.03 30.46
C ARG A 183 -26.38 6.38 30.77
N GLN A 184 -27.24 5.36 30.70
CA GLN A 184 -28.54 5.39 31.37
C GLN A 184 -28.32 5.70 32.86
N SER A 185 -28.86 6.83 33.29
CA SER A 185 -28.95 7.19 34.70
C SER A 185 -30.06 6.33 35.33
N GLN A 186 -29.67 5.32 36.09
CA GLN A 186 -30.46 4.93 37.25
C GLN A 186 -30.04 5.86 38.39
N LEU A 187 -31.00 6.61 38.93
CA LEU A 187 -31.19 6.91 40.36
C LEU A 187 -32.15 8.11 40.51
N GLY A 188 -33.24 7.90 41.24
CA GLY A 188 -34.16 8.93 41.73
C GLY A 188 -35.61 8.57 41.52
#